data_AF-A0A1S9DIZ8-F1
#
_entry.id   AF-A0A1S9DIZ8-F1
#
_cell.length_a   1.000
_cell.length_b   1.000
_cell.length_c   1.000
_cell.angle_alpha   90.00
_cell.angle_beta   90.00
_cell.angle_gamma   90.00
#
_symmetry.space_group_name_H-M   'P 1'
#
loop_
_entity.id
_entity.type
_entity.pdbx_description
1 polymer ?
#
loop_
_entity_poly.entity_id
_entity_poly.type
_entity_poly.pdbx_seq_one_letter_code
_entity_poly.pdbx_strand_id
1 'polypeptide(L)'
;MSQMAILSWRWDGDLHSSQNIASAVHLAKAMSIKYLFVDQISIDQTLDGDALIERVLAFSTMYKTITVIVAYDKADEDFEKTVYRPWIFSEMRLYRYNPGQIIYVRHSNQGSKRNYDIFTVIPPILGDLWSYDFGKHLGLNWAATILETITRVLCEDIEMTSIYDFKFIMPPYARVLSTAYETMSRNDYLLTAVLLCGSHERPSVRLCLDINEMDYKRYRFSKPRGLSIRETLHTTTSS
;
A
#
# COMPACT_ATOMS: atom_id res chain seq x y z
N MET A 1 0.87 4.12 -29.22
CA MET A 1 0.21 3.31 -28.16
C MET A 1 1.19 2.25 -27.69
N SER A 2 1.25 2.00 -26.38
CA SER A 2 2.09 0.92 -25.83
C SER A 2 1.52 -0.44 -26.25
N GLN A 3 2.38 -1.35 -26.74
CA GLN A 3 1.96 -2.72 -27.06
C GLN A 3 1.89 -3.62 -25.82
N MET A 4 2.42 -3.14 -24.70
CA MET A 4 2.62 -3.90 -23.47
C MET A 4 2.00 -3.15 -22.29
N ALA A 5 1.35 -3.88 -21.40
CA ALA A 5 0.90 -3.38 -20.12
C ALA A 5 1.11 -4.42 -19.00
N ILE A 6 1.26 -3.94 -17.78
CA ILE A 6 1.25 -4.76 -16.57
C ILE A 6 -0.06 -4.53 -15.81
N LEU A 7 -0.66 -5.61 -15.33
CA LEU A 7 -1.80 -5.55 -14.42
C LEU A 7 -1.29 -5.45 -12.98
N SER A 8 -1.71 -4.39 -12.29
CA SER A 8 -1.60 -4.28 -10.85
C SER A 8 -2.90 -4.68 -10.18
N TRP A 9 -2.83 -5.81 -9.49
CA TRP A 9 -3.96 -6.52 -8.90
C TRP A 9 -3.40 -7.55 -7.91
N ARG A 10 -4.03 -7.70 -6.73
CA ARG A 10 -3.47 -8.52 -5.63
C ARG A 10 -4.49 -9.41 -4.90
N TRP A 11 -5.76 -9.40 -5.29
CA TRP A 11 -6.80 -10.19 -4.65
C TRP A 11 -7.92 -10.49 -5.65
N ASP A 12 -8.22 -11.76 -5.84
CA ASP A 12 -9.45 -12.36 -6.38
C ASP A 12 -9.05 -13.78 -6.77
N GLY A 13 -8.93 -14.67 -5.78
CA GLY A 13 -8.87 -16.12 -5.97
C GLY A 13 -8.19 -16.66 -7.24
N ASP A 14 -8.85 -17.63 -7.86
CA ASP A 14 -8.47 -18.22 -9.14
C ASP A 14 -8.56 -17.16 -10.25
N LEU A 15 -7.47 -17.04 -11.03
CA LEU A 15 -7.34 -16.20 -12.22
C LEU A 15 -8.57 -16.28 -13.15
N HIS A 16 -9.20 -17.45 -13.23
CA HIS A 16 -10.37 -17.71 -14.07
C HIS A 16 -11.66 -17.02 -13.61
N SER A 17 -11.72 -16.56 -12.36
CA SER A 17 -12.94 -16.03 -11.73
C SER A 17 -12.86 -14.56 -11.31
N SER A 18 -11.69 -13.93 -11.45
CA SER A 18 -11.50 -12.53 -11.06
C SER A 18 -12.19 -11.54 -12.00
N GLN A 19 -13.10 -10.75 -11.43
CA GLN A 19 -13.75 -9.63 -12.13
C GLN A 19 -12.75 -8.51 -12.44
N ASN A 20 -11.77 -8.26 -11.57
CA ASN A 20 -10.69 -7.31 -11.82
C ASN A 20 -9.86 -7.70 -13.05
N ILE A 21 -9.44 -8.97 -13.14
CA ILE A 21 -8.68 -9.46 -14.30
C ILE A 21 -9.54 -9.42 -15.57
N ALA A 22 -10.79 -9.85 -15.50
CA ALA A 22 -11.70 -9.80 -16.65
C ALA A 22 -11.84 -8.37 -17.19
N SER A 23 -12.09 -7.39 -16.30
CA SER A 23 -12.17 -5.97 -16.65
C SER A 23 -10.86 -5.44 -17.26
N ALA A 24 -9.71 -5.81 -16.69
CA ALA A 24 -8.40 -5.44 -17.23
C ALA A 24 -8.15 -6.02 -18.64
N VAL A 25 -8.53 -7.28 -18.88
CA VAL A 25 -8.42 -7.92 -20.20
C VAL A 25 -9.33 -7.25 -21.22
N HIS A 26 -10.57 -6.92 -20.85
CA HIS A 26 -11.49 -6.19 -21.72
C HIS A 26 -10.95 -4.82 -22.11
N LEU A 27 -10.41 -4.07 -21.15
CA LEU A 27 -9.75 -2.79 -21.40
C LEU A 27 -8.54 -2.95 -22.31
N ALA A 28 -7.67 -3.93 -22.04
CA ALA A 28 -6.48 -4.19 -22.85
C ALA A 28 -6.85 -4.48 -24.31
N LYS A 29 -7.89 -5.29 -24.54
CA LYS A 29 -8.44 -5.57 -25.89
C LYS A 29 -8.96 -4.30 -26.56
N ALA A 30 -9.76 -3.49 -25.86
CA ALA A 30 -10.31 -2.25 -26.39
C ALA A 30 -9.21 -1.24 -26.79
N MET A 31 -8.10 -1.23 -26.05
CA MET A 31 -6.94 -0.39 -26.31
C MET A 31 -5.92 -0.99 -27.30
N SER A 32 -6.19 -2.18 -27.85
CA SER A 32 -5.26 -2.91 -28.72
C SER A 32 -3.89 -3.19 -28.08
N ILE A 33 -3.84 -3.41 -26.76
CA ILE A 33 -2.65 -3.89 -26.04
C ILE A 33 -2.43 -5.36 -26.40
N LYS A 34 -1.22 -5.71 -26.87
CA LYS A 34 -0.89 -7.06 -27.35
C LYS A 34 -0.47 -8.00 -26.23
N TYR A 35 0.26 -7.48 -25.24
CA TYR A 35 0.80 -8.27 -24.14
C TYR A 35 0.37 -7.65 -22.81
N LEU A 36 -0.34 -8.44 -21.99
CA LEU A 36 -0.73 -8.08 -20.63
C LEU A 36 -0.02 -9.00 -19.64
N PHE A 37 0.85 -8.45 -18.81
CA PHE A 37 1.62 -9.18 -17.79
C PHE A 37 0.86 -9.19 -16.46
N VAL A 38 0.80 -10.35 -15.80
CA VAL A 38 0.14 -10.54 -14.49
C VAL A 38 1.13 -11.20 -13.53
N ASP A 39 1.33 -10.59 -12.36
CA ASP A 39 2.43 -10.91 -11.42
C ASP A 39 2.40 -12.34 -10.87
N GLN A 40 1.22 -12.89 -10.58
CA GLN A 40 1.06 -14.20 -9.95
C GLN A 40 1.76 -15.36 -10.71
N ILE A 41 1.99 -15.21 -12.02
CA ILE A 41 2.52 -16.26 -12.90
C ILE A 41 4.02 -16.04 -13.22
N SER A 42 4.57 -14.87 -12.89
CA SER A 42 5.81 -14.40 -13.54
C SER A 42 7.09 -14.55 -12.71
N ILE A 43 6.98 -14.89 -11.41
CA ILE A 43 8.12 -15.03 -10.49
C ILE A 43 8.20 -16.47 -9.98
N ASP A 44 9.37 -17.09 -10.16
CA ASP A 44 9.68 -18.40 -9.59
C ASP A 44 9.85 -18.31 -8.07
N GLN A 45 8.87 -18.83 -7.33
CA GLN A 45 8.84 -18.82 -5.87
C GLN A 45 9.75 -19.88 -5.22
N THR A 46 10.43 -20.72 -6.02
CA THR A 46 11.36 -21.74 -5.50
C THR A 46 12.77 -21.21 -5.23
N LEU A 47 13.03 -19.96 -5.62
CA LEU A 47 14.32 -19.29 -5.43
C LEU A 47 14.60 -19.00 -3.94
N ASP A 48 15.88 -18.96 -3.59
CA ASP A 48 16.34 -18.60 -2.24
C ASP A 48 16.21 -17.09 -1.95
N GLY A 49 16.50 -16.70 -0.70
CA GLY A 49 16.18 -15.37 -0.17
C GLY A 49 16.61 -14.20 -1.06
N ASP A 50 17.90 -14.11 -1.39
CA ASP A 50 18.44 -12.98 -2.15
C ASP A 50 18.06 -13.07 -3.63
N ALA A 51 18.10 -14.26 -4.24
CA ALA A 51 17.72 -14.45 -5.64
C ALA A 51 16.23 -14.14 -5.88
N LEU A 52 15.36 -14.50 -4.94
CA LEU A 52 13.94 -14.18 -4.99
C LEU A 52 13.71 -12.67 -4.85
N ILE A 53 14.42 -11.99 -3.94
CA ILE A 53 14.37 -10.53 -3.80
C ILE A 53 14.78 -9.85 -5.11
N GLU A 54 15.87 -10.28 -5.74
CA GLU A 54 16.31 -9.75 -7.03
C GLU A 54 15.26 -9.91 -8.12
N ARG A 55 14.60 -11.09 -8.19
CA ARG A 55 13.53 -11.34 -9.17
C ARG A 55 12.30 -10.48 -8.93
N VAL A 56 11.88 -10.34 -7.66
CA VAL A 56 10.75 -9.47 -7.30
C VAL A 56 11.06 -8.01 -7.66
N LEU A 57 12.28 -7.54 -7.39
CA LEU A 57 12.71 -6.19 -7.74
C LEU A 57 12.76 -5.99 -9.26
N ALA A 58 13.31 -6.97 -9.99
CA ALA A 58 13.37 -6.94 -11.44
C ALA A 58 11.97 -6.92 -12.06
N PHE A 59 11.05 -7.76 -11.59
CA PHE A 59 9.66 -7.76 -12.04
C PHE A 59 8.97 -6.41 -11.74
N SER A 60 9.20 -5.87 -10.54
CA SER A 60 8.65 -4.58 -10.11
C SER A 60 9.10 -3.40 -10.98
N THR A 61 10.17 -3.52 -11.76
CA THR A 61 10.58 -2.47 -12.72
C THR A 61 9.54 -2.25 -13.82
N MET A 62 8.68 -3.23 -14.12
CA MET A 62 7.61 -3.07 -15.11
C MET A 62 6.60 -2.00 -14.70
N TYR A 63 6.30 -1.89 -13.40
CA TYR A 63 5.44 -0.81 -12.86
C TYR A 63 6.03 0.59 -13.05
N LYS A 64 7.31 0.71 -13.43
CA LYS A 64 7.99 1.98 -13.73
C LYS A 64 8.25 2.21 -15.21
N THR A 65 7.99 1.25 -16.10
CA THR A 65 8.53 1.28 -17.46
C THR A 65 7.47 1.09 -18.55
N ILE A 66 6.39 0.37 -18.27
CA ILE A 66 5.30 0.12 -19.23
C ILE A 66 3.95 0.58 -18.68
N THR A 67 2.94 0.67 -19.54
CA THR A 67 1.57 1.01 -19.12
C THR A 67 1.11 0.13 -17.96
N VAL A 68 0.54 0.74 -16.92
CA VAL A 68 -0.02 0.03 -15.78
C VAL A 68 -1.53 0.07 -15.89
N ILE A 69 -2.17 -1.10 -15.91
CA ILE A 69 -3.61 -1.25 -15.69
C ILE A 69 -3.80 -1.61 -14.23
N VAL A 70 -4.56 -0.79 -13.50
CA VAL A 70 -4.80 -0.95 -12.07
C VAL A 70 -6.22 -1.44 -11.87
N ALA A 71 -6.40 -2.60 -11.24
CA ALA A 71 -7.70 -3.21 -10.99
C ALA A 71 -7.83 -3.54 -9.49
N TYR A 72 -8.41 -2.60 -8.75
CA TYR A 72 -8.43 -2.60 -7.29
C TYR A 72 -9.83 -2.51 -6.68
N ASP A 73 -10.85 -2.94 -7.40
CA ASP A 73 -12.19 -3.02 -6.82
C ASP A 73 -12.33 -4.30 -5.97
N LYS A 74 -12.88 -4.18 -4.77
CA LYS A 74 -13.18 -5.28 -3.84
C LYS A 74 -14.54 -5.06 -3.18
N ALA A 75 -15.52 -5.89 -3.55
CA ALA A 75 -16.92 -5.68 -3.17
C ALA A 75 -17.15 -5.58 -1.66
N ASP A 76 -16.44 -6.37 -0.86
CA ASP A 76 -16.66 -6.50 0.59
C ASP A 76 -15.63 -5.76 1.44
N GLU A 77 -14.88 -4.81 0.87
CA GLU A 77 -13.87 -4.04 1.60
C GLU A 77 -13.91 -2.56 1.22
N ASP A 78 -13.60 -1.69 2.19
CA ASP A 78 -13.39 -0.28 1.93
C ASP A 78 -12.22 -0.10 0.94
N PHE A 79 -12.40 0.80 -0.03
CA PHE A 79 -11.40 1.06 -1.04
C PHE A 79 -10.08 1.59 -0.46
N GLU A 80 -10.17 2.42 0.58
CA GLU A 80 -9.00 2.91 1.30
C GLU A 80 -8.24 1.73 1.92
N LYS A 81 -8.93 0.87 2.68
CA LYS A 81 -8.30 -0.32 3.29
C LYS A 81 -7.61 -1.19 2.25
N THR A 82 -8.24 -1.30 1.09
CA THR A 82 -7.71 -2.02 -0.07
C THR A 82 -6.41 -1.39 -0.57
N VAL A 83 -6.40 -0.11 -0.97
CA VAL A 83 -5.21 0.52 -1.58
C VAL A 83 -4.07 0.76 -0.60
N TYR A 84 -4.35 0.72 0.71
CA TYR A 84 -3.33 0.79 1.75
C TYR A 84 -2.69 -0.56 2.10
N ARG A 85 -3.13 -1.69 1.53
CA ARG A 85 -2.42 -2.98 1.74
C ARG A 85 -0.97 -2.86 1.25
N PRO A 86 0.02 -3.40 1.98
CA PRO A 86 1.43 -3.08 1.74
C PRO A 86 1.94 -3.32 0.31
N TRP A 87 1.53 -4.43 -0.32
CA TRP A 87 1.94 -4.74 -1.70
C TRP A 87 1.39 -3.75 -2.71
N ILE A 88 0.10 -3.43 -2.63
CA ILE A 88 -0.56 -2.45 -3.51
C ILE A 88 0.06 -1.07 -3.30
N PHE A 89 0.22 -0.68 -2.04
CA PHE A 89 0.81 0.60 -1.70
C PHE A 89 2.24 0.71 -2.24
N SER A 90 3.02 -0.36 -2.15
CA SER A 90 4.37 -0.45 -2.72
C SER A 90 4.36 -0.27 -4.24
N GLU A 91 3.50 -0.99 -4.97
CA GLU A 91 3.35 -0.84 -6.43
C GLU A 91 2.95 0.58 -6.83
N MET A 92 1.95 1.15 -6.15
CA MET A 92 1.46 2.50 -6.40
C MET A 92 2.57 3.56 -6.31
N ARG A 93 3.51 3.38 -5.38
CA ARG A 93 4.69 4.27 -5.28
C ARG A 93 5.60 4.16 -6.50
N LEU A 94 5.72 2.98 -7.11
CA LEU A 94 6.54 2.79 -8.31
C LEU A 94 5.95 3.53 -9.52
N TYR A 95 4.61 3.66 -9.57
CA TYR A 95 3.94 4.37 -10.68
C TYR A 95 4.36 5.83 -10.81
N ARG A 96 4.80 6.45 -9.71
CA ARG A 96 5.34 7.82 -9.70
C ARG A 96 6.47 8.02 -10.71
N TYR A 97 7.22 6.96 -10.99
CA TYR A 97 8.36 6.99 -11.91
C TYR A 97 8.01 6.46 -13.30
N ASN A 98 6.73 6.12 -13.54
CA ASN A 98 6.30 5.52 -14.79
C ASN A 98 6.09 6.60 -15.87
N PRO A 99 6.81 6.55 -17.00
CA PRO A 99 6.61 7.48 -18.12
C PRO A 99 5.41 7.11 -19.01
N GLY A 100 4.86 5.91 -18.84
CA GLY A 100 3.67 5.40 -19.52
C GLY A 100 2.36 5.83 -18.84
N GLN A 101 1.26 5.23 -19.30
CA GLN A 101 -0.07 5.52 -18.75
C GLN A 101 -0.35 4.67 -17.51
N ILE A 102 -0.98 5.29 -16.51
CA ILE A 102 -1.58 4.60 -15.36
C ILE A 102 -3.09 4.64 -15.57
N ILE A 103 -3.69 3.48 -15.77
CA ILE A 103 -5.10 3.36 -16.15
C ILE A 103 -5.82 2.55 -15.10
N TYR A 104 -6.71 3.19 -14.35
CA TYR A 104 -7.56 2.50 -13.41
C TYR A 104 -8.77 1.90 -14.14
N VAL A 105 -9.01 0.61 -13.91
CA VAL A 105 -10.16 -0.14 -14.43
C VAL A 105 -11.07 -0.54 -13.28
N ARG A 106 -12.36 -0.33 -13.50
CA ARG A 106 -13.42 -0.55 -12.49
C ARG A 106 -14.26 -1.77 -12.83
N HIS A 107 -14.79 -2.43 -11.81
CA HIS A 107 -15.92 -3.36 -11.91
C HIS A 107 -17.06 -3.04 -10.91
N SER A 108 -16.76 -2.46 -9.75
CA SER A 108 -17.73 -2.07 -8.70
C SER A 108 -17.78 -0.55 -8.43
N ASN A 109 -17.06 0.23 -9.23
CA ASN A 109 -16.97 1.70 -9.20
C ASN A 109 -16.25 2.32 -8.00
N GLN A 110 -15.65 1.56 -7.08
CA GLN A 110 -15.12 2.13 -5.83
C GLN A 110 -14.05 3.20 -6.09
N GLY A 111 -13.00 2.88 -6.85
CA GLY A 111 -11.95 3.84 -7.17
C GLY A 111 -12.32 4.86 -8.26
N SER A 112 -13.43 4.64 -8.98
CA SER A 112 -13.96 5.56 -10.01
C SER A 112 -15.02 6.52 -9.48
N LYS A 113 -15.33 6.46 -8.18
CA LYS A 113 -16.23 7.40 -7.54
C LYS A 113 -15.58 8.78 -7.55
N ARG A 114 -16.35 9.81 -7.93
CA ARG A 114 -15.85 11.18 -7.89
C ARG A 114 -15.74 11.65 -6.44
N ASN A 115 -14.59 12.23 -6.11
CA ASN A 115 -14.34 12.84 -4.82
C ASN A 115 -14.43 14.37 -4.95
N TYR A 116 -15.36 14.98 -4.21
CA TYR A 116 -15.58 16.43 -4.22
C TYR A 116 -14.91 17.14 -3.02
N ASP A 117 -14.39 16.39 -2.05
CA ASP A 117 -13.66 16.92 -0.89
C ASP A 117 -12.20 17.16 -1.27
N ILE A 118 -11.98 18.19 -2.09
CA ILE A 118 -10.67 18.53 -2.65
C ILE A 118 -9.99 19.55 -1.73
N PHE A 119 -9.13 19.10 -0.81
CA PHE A 119 -8.18 19.97 -0.12
C PHE A 119 -6.72 19.72 -0.53
N THR A 120 -6.11 20.81 -0.99
CA THR A 120 -4.67 21.21 -1.07
C THR A 120 -3.64 20.29 -1.75
N VAL A 121 -3.06 20.86 -2.83
CA VAL A 121 -1.93 20.42 -3.66
C VAL A 121 -2.24 19.26 -4.60
N ILE A 122 -2.84 19.59 -5.75
CA ILE A 122 -2.93 18.70 -6.90
C ILE A 122 -1.49 18.40 -7.35
N PRO A 123 -1.00 17.15 -7.32
CA PRO A 123 0.22 16.80 -8.03
C PRO A 123 -0.05 17.05 -9.52
N PRO A 124 0.71 17.92 -10.22
CA PRO A 124 0.44 18.27 -11.61
C PRO A 124 0.33 17.06 -12.55
N ILE A 125 0.94 15.95 -12.13
CA ILE A 125 1.04 14.68 -12.85
C ILE A 125 -0.30 13.92 -12.92
N LEU A 126 -1.21 14.12 -11.97
CA LEU A 126 -2.43 13.30 -11.87
C LEU A 126 -3.62 13.84 -12.69
N GLY A 127 -3.63 15.12 -13.06
CA GLY A 127 -4.68 15.72 -13.89
C GLY A 127 -6.10 15.35 -13.45
N ASP A 128 -6.94 14.94 -14.40
CA ASP A 128 -8.33 14.51 -14.18
C ASP A 128 -8.47 13.29 -13.26
N LEU A 129 -7.41 12.47 -13.13
CA LEU A 129 -7.45 11.29 -12.27
C LEU A 129 -7.67 11.68 -10.80
N TRP A 130 -7.18 12.85 -10.39
CA TRP A 130 -7.31 13.37 -9.02
C TRP A 130 -8.76 13.53 -8.55
N SER A 131 -9.69 13.75 -9.49
CA SER A 131 -11.12 13.88 -9.17
C SER A 131 -11.78 12.55 -8.80
N TYR A 132 -11.05 11.43 -8.90
CA TYR A 132 -11.54 10.09 -8.54
C TYR A 132 -10.86 9.59 -7.27
N ASP A 133 -11.56 8.75 -6.51
CA ASP A 133 -11.04 8.15 -5.26
C ASP A 133 -9.69 7.45 -5.47
N PHE A 134 -9.51 6.74 -6.59
CA PHE A 134 -8.21 6.16 -6.94
C PHE A 134 -7.10 7.21 -7.07
N GLY A 135 -7.35 8.32 -7.79
CA GLY A 135 -6.33 9.36 -7.98
C GLY A 135 -5.99 10.10 -6.69
N LYS A 136 -6.99 10.32 -5.82
CA LYS A 136 -6.76 10.86 -4.46
C LYS A 136 -5.80 9.97 -3.68
N HIS A 137 -6.09 8.67 -3.56
CA HIS A 137 -5.23 7.75 -2.83
C HIS A 137 -3.86 7.57 -3.49
N LEU A 138 -3.78 7.63 -4.82
CA LEU A 138 -2.51 7.58 -5.53
C LEU A 138 -1.61 8.77 -5.19
N GLY A 139 -2.12 10.00 -5.16
CA GLY A 139 -1.28 11.14 -4.79
C GLY A 139 -0.96 11.20 -3.29
N LEU A 140 -1.86 10.75 -2.41
CA LEU A 140 -1.57 10.58 -0.98
C LEU A 140 -0.45 9.55 -0.78
N ASN A 141 -0.55 8.39 -1.44
CA ASN A 141 0.48 7.34 -1.45
C ASN A 141 1.84 7.88 -1.92
N TRP A 142 1.87 8.72 -2.96
CA TRP A 142 3.12 9.31 -3.46
C TRP A 142 3.77 10.31 -2.51
N ALA A 143 2.98 10.94 -1.64
CA ALA A 143 3.46 11.84 -0.59
C ALA A 143 3.75 11.11 0.74
N ALA A 144 3.20 9.90 0.92
CA ALA A 144 3.30 9.11 2.12
C ALA A 144 4.45 8.10 2.08
N THR A 145 4.67 7.48 3.23
CA THR A 145 5.68 6.45 3.49
C THR A 145 5.02 5.10 3.70
N ILE A 146 5.78 4.00 3.56
CA ILE A 146 5.24 2.65 3.83
C ILE A 146 4.87 2.47 5.31
N LEU A 147 5.39 3.33 6.19
CA LEU A 147 5.13 3.38 7.63
C LEU A 147 3.63 3.31 7.98
N GLU A 148 2.79 4.05 7.26
CA GLU A 148 1.35 4.06 7.49
C GLU A 148 0.75 2.67 7.28
N THR A 149 1.13 1.99 6.19
CA THR A 149 0.64 0.63 5.91
C THR A 149 1.13 -0.39 6.93
N ILE A 150 2.39 -0.31 7.36
CA ILE A 150 2.93 -1.23 8.39
C ILE A 150 2.17 -1.03 9.69
N THR A 151 1.89 0.22 10.07
CA THR A 151 1.14 0.56 11.29
C THR A 151 -0.31 0.05 11.21
N ARG A 152 -0.97 0.20 10.07
CA ARG A 152 -2.32 -0.33 9.85
C ARG A 152 -2.35 -1.87 9.91
N VAL A 153 -1.31 -2.55 9.40
CA VAL A 153 -1.17 -4.01 9.57
C VAL A 153 -0.96 -4.36 11.04
N LEU A 154 -0.07 -3.64 11.75
CA LEU A 154 0.18 -3.86 13.18
C LEU A 154 -1.11 -3.78 14.00
N CYS A 155 -1.92 -2.75 13.80
CA CYS A 155 -3.19 -2.53 14.48
C CYS A 155 -4.36 -3.34 13.91
N GLU A 156 -4.10 -4.28 12.99
CA GLU A 156 -5.13 -5.15 12.39
C GLU A 156 -6.24 -4.39 11.64
N ASP A 157 -5.97 -3.15 11.21
CA ASP A 157 -6.90 -2.34 10.43
C ASP A 157 -6.95 -2.78 8.97
N ILE A 158 -5.83 -3.29 8.44
CA ILE A 158 -5.72 -3.85 7.09
C ILE A 158 -5.00 -5.20 7.12
N GLU A 159 -5.35 -6.05 6.15
CA GLU A 159 -4.79 -7.39 6.03
C GLU A 159 -3.51 -7.43 5.19
N MET A 160 -2.67 -8.42 5.49
CA MET A 160 -1.54 -8.81 4.68
C MET A 160 -1.38 -10.34 4.77
N THR A 161 -1.35 -11.04 3.63
CA THR A 161 -1.28 -12.51 3.58
C THR A 161 -0.10 -13.06 4.37
N SER A 162 1.07 -12.46 4.17
CA SER A 162 2.30 -12.83 4.88
C SER A 162 3.05 -11.56 5.27
N ILE A 163 3.17 -11.32 6.57
CA ILE A 163 3.97 -10.19 7.08
C ILE A 163 5.46 -10.37 6.74
N TYR A 164 5.93 -11.59 6.48
CA TYR A 164 7.31 -11.87 6.06
C TYR A 164 7.69 -11.15 4.77
N ASP A 165 6.71 -10.86 3.91
CA ASP A 165 6.92 -10.23 2.61
C ASP A 165 7.41 -8.78 2.70
N PHE A 166 7.39 -8.15 3.88
CA PHE A 166 8.01 -6.83 4.05
C PHE A 166 9.49 -6.83 3.66
N LYS A 167 10.18 -7.97 3.67
CA LYS A 167 11.56 -8.07 3.14
C LYS A 167 11.66 -7.73 1.64
N PHE A 168 10.59 -7.97 0.87
CA PHE A 168 10.53 -7.64 -0.56
C PHE A 168 10.07 -6.19 -0.80
N ILE A 169 9.22 -5.66 0.07
CA ILE A 169 8.73 -4.27 0.03
C ILE A 169 9.80 -3.29 0.53
N MET A 170 10.63 -3.73 1.47
CA MET A 170 11.71 -2.97 2.08
C MET A 170 13.08 -3.68 1.89
N PRO A 171 13.56 -3.85 0.65
CA PRO A 171 14.77 -4.63 0.36
C PRO A 171 16.03 -4.24 1.15
N PRO A 172 16.30 -2.94 1.42
CA PRO A 172 17.46 -2.55 2.22
C PRO A 172 17.49 -3.15 3.64
N TYR A 173 16.33 -3.56 4.17
CA TYR A 173 16.19 -4.17 5.49
C TYR A 173 15.86 -5.66 5.43
N ALA A 174 15.90 -6.29 4.26
CA ALA A 174 15.44 -7.66 4.04
C ALA A 174 16.07 -8.67 5.01
N ARG A 175 17.38 -8.54 5.28
CA ARG A 175 18.10 -9.40 6.22
C ARG A 175 17.61 -9.24 7.65
N VAL A 176 17.47 -8.00 8.12
CA VAL A 176 16.99 -7.69 9.48
C VAL A 176 15.56 -8.17 9.65
N LEU A 177 14.71 -7.92 8.64
CA LEU A 177 13.31 -8.38 8.63
C LEU A 177 13.22 -9.90 8.61
N SER A 178 14.10 -10.60 7.88
CA SER A 178 14.10 -12.06 7.87
C SER A 178 14.42 -12.63 9.25
N THR A 179 15.49 -12.15 9.90
CA THR A 179 15.84 -12.57 11.26
C THR A 179 14.78 -12.17 12.30
N ALA A 180 14.18 -10.99 12.16
CA ALA A 180 13.11 -10.55 13.06
C ALA A 180 11.90 -11.47 12.95
N TYR A 181 11.49 -11.85 11.73
CA TYR A 181 10.35 -12.75 11.52
C TYR A 181 10.56 -14.13 12.16
N GLU A 182 11.78 -14.68 12.07
CA GLU A 182 12.11 -15.98 12.65
C GLU A 182 12.17 -15.98 14.18
N THR A 183 12.42 -14.82 14.81
CA THR A 183 12.77 -14.74 16.24
C THR A 183 11.83 -13.89 17.10
N MET A 184 10.91 -13.15 16.50
CA MET A 184 10.03 -12.20 17.20
C MET A 184 8.56 -12.61 17.11
N SER A 185 7.75 -12.08 18.03
CA SER A 185 6.30 -12.14 17.88
C SER A 185 5.84 -11.28 16.69
N ARG A 186 4.63 -11.50 16.18
CA ARG A 186 4.00 -10.66 15.13
C ARG A 186 4.12 -9.17 15.42
N ASN A 187 3.72 -8.73 16.62
CA ASN A 187 3.68 -7.32 16.96
C ASN A 187 5.08 -6.73 17.14
N ASP A 188 6.00 -7.48 17.76
CA ASP A 188 7.41 -7.07 17.85
C ASP A 188 8.06 -6.96 16.46
N TYR A 189 7.76 -7.89 15.56
CA TYR A 189 8.23 -7.87 14.17
C TYR A 189 7.72 -6.63 13.42
N LEU A 190 6.41 -6.38 13.47
CA LEU A 190 5.80 -5.23 12.79
C LEU A 190 6.28 -3.90 13.38
N LEU A 191 6.42 -3.80 14.69
CA LEU A 191 7.02 -2.62 15.33
C LEU A 191 8.49 -2.44 14.93
N THR A 192 9.25 -3.52 14.79
CA THR A 192 10.62 -3.45 14.23
C THR A 192 10.61 -2.86 12.82
N ALA A 193 9.69 -3.30 11.96
CA ALA A 193 9.54 -2.77 10.60
C ALA A 193 9.16 -1.27 10.59
N VAL A 194 8.25 -0.85 11.48
CA VAL A 194 7.91 0.57 11.71
C VAL A 194 9.17 1.38 12.06
N LEU A 195 9.95 0.90 13.03
CA LEU A 195 11.16 1.60 13.49
C LEU A 195 12.22 1.74 12.40
N LEU A 196 12.44 0.68 11.61
CA LEU A 196 13.38 0.69 10.48
C LEU A 196 12.95 1.67 9.38
N CYS A 197 11.64 1.79 9.12
CA CYS A 197 11.11 2.77 8.18
C CYS A 197 11.25 4.20 8.70
N GLY A 198 10.93 4.43 9.98
CA GLY A 198 10.93 5.75 10.60
C GLY A 198 12.32 6.36 10.79
N SER A 199 13.39 5.55 10.91
CA SER A 199 14.75 6.06 11.12
C SER A 199 15.39 6.69 9.87
N HIS A 200 14.80 6.51 8.69
CA HIS A 200 15.38 6.95 7.42
C HIS A 200 14.53 7.93 6.62
N GLU A 201 13.32 8.27 7.07
CA GLU A 201 12.39 9.11 6.31
C GLU A 201 11.98 10.37 7.10
N ARG A 202 11.65 11.45 6.37
CA ARG A 202 11.17 12.69 6.99
C ARG A 202 9.90 12.41 7.78
N PRO A 203 9.69 13.06 8.95
CA PRO A 203 8.46 12.90 9.73
C PRO A 203 7.30 13.49 8.93
N SER A 204 6.62 12.66 8.16
CA SER A 204 5.36 12.99 7.52
C SER A 204 4.37 11.89 7.81
N VAL A 205 3.19 12.33 8.25
CA VAL A 205 2.00 11.57 8.65
C VAL A 205 1.91 11.30 10.16
N ARG A 206 0.80 11.79 10.74
CA ARG A 206 0.35 11.44 12.09
C ARG A 206 0.03 9.94 12.07
N LEU A 207 0.74 9.14 12.85
CA LEU A 207 0.30 7.80 13.20
C LEU A 207 -1.03 7.97 13.96
N CYS A 208 -2.15 7.72 13.29
CA CYS A 208 -3.50 7.90 13.86
C CYS A 208 -3.95 6.68 14.68
N LEU A 209 -3.05 5.70 14.87
CA LEU A 209 -3.37 4.42 15.49
C LEU A 209 -2.58 4.26 16.78
N ASP A 210 -3.26 3.77 17.82
CA ASP A 210 -2.70 3.67 19.17
C ASP A 210 -1.76 2.46 19.30
N ILE A 211 -0.60 2.58 18.66
CA ILE A 211 0.47 1.57 18.69
C ILE A 211 0.93 1.25 20.12
N ASN A 212 0.64 2.12 21.10
CA ASN A 212 1.02 1.94 22.49
C ASN A 212 0.18 0.87 23.20
N GLU A 213 -1.01 0.55 22.67
CA GLU A 213 -1.96 -0.37 23.30
C GLU A 213 -1.77 -1.83 22.84
N MET A 214 -0.88 -2.07 21.88
CA MET A 214 -0.62 -3.42 21.39
C MET A 214 0.24 -4.23 22.37
N ASP A 215 0.05 -5.54 22.38
CA ASP A 215 0.85 -6.46 23.20
C ASP A 215 2.21 -6.75 22.53
N TYR A 216 3.30 -6.37 23.21
CA TYR A 216 4.67 -6.57 22.77
C TYR A 216 5.45 -7.37 23.80
N LYS A 217 6.27 -8.32 23.34
CA LYS A 217 7.14 -9.09 24.25
C LYS A 217 8.46 -8.38 24.48
N ARG A 218 8.98 -7.69 23.46
CA ARG A 218 10.31 -7.04 23.49
C ARG A 218 10.25 -5.54 23.74
N TYR A 219 9.20 -4.88 23.23
CA TYR A 219 9.04 -3.43 23.36
C TYR A 219 8.17 -3.05 24.56
N ARG A 220 8.45 -1.91 25.17
CA ARG A 220 7.61 -1.32 26.23
C ARG A 220 7.50 0.18 26.02
N PHE A 221 6.29 0.70 26.11
CA PHE A 221 6.03 2.14 26.07
C PHE A 221 5.91 2.66 27.49
N SER A 222 6.77 3.61 27.86
CA SER A 222 6.61 4.36 29.11
C SER A 222 5.99 5.71 28.81
N LYS A 223 4.77 5.97 29.31
CA LYS A 223 4.26 7.35 29.32
C LYS A 223 5.13 8.16 30.29
N PRO A 224 5.66 9.34 29.89
CA PRO A 224 6.31 10.22 30.84
C PRO A 224 5.30 10.57 31.94
N ARG A 225 5.68 10.36 33.20
CA ARG A 225 4.84 10.74 34.33
C ARG A 225 4.62 12.25 34.28
N GLY A 226 3.36 12.70 34.16
CA GLY A 226 2.99 14.07 34.53
C GLY A 226 2.52 15.02 33.44
N LEU A 227 1.73 14.58 32.46
CA LEU A 227 0.83 15.48 31.73
C LEU A 227 -0.60 14.96 31.86
N SER A 228 -1.22 15.26 33.01
CA SER A 228 -2.67 15.29 33.08
C SER A 228 -3.12 16.45 32.20
N ILE A 229 -3.69 16.15 31.03
CA ILE A 229 -4.54 17.12 30.37
C ILE A 229 -5.73 17.29 31.32
N ARG A 230 -5.72 18.37 32.10
CA ARG A 230 -6.87 18.76 32.91
C ARG A 230 -8.07 18.81 31.99
N GLU A 231 -9.12 18.15 32.44
CA GLU A 231 -10.48 18.22 31.91
C GLU A 231 -10.86 19.68 31.69
N THR A 232 -10.98 20.09 30.43
CA THR A 232 -11.62 21.36 30.08
C THR A 232 -13.11 21.11 29.93
N LEU A 233 -13.83 20.87 31.04
CA LEU A 233 -15.30 20.90 31.05
C LEU A 233 -15.83 21.55 32.33
N HIS A 234 -16.50 22.68 32.11
CA HIS A 234 -17.55 23.31 32.91
C HIS A 234 -17.28 23.75 34.35
N THR A 235 -17.14 25.06 34.53
CA THR A 235 -17.96 25.80 35.50
C THR A 235 -18.40 27.14 34.90
N THR A 236 -19.58 27.14 34.29
CA THR A 236 -20.48 28.30 34.35
C THR A 236 -21.25 28.17 35.66
N THR A 237 -21.07 29.13 36.58
CA THR A 237 -22.13 29.70 37.43
C THR A 237 -21.59 30.90 38.22
N SER A 238 -22.13 32.06 37.89
CA SER A 238 -22.63 33.12 38.78
C SER A 238 -21.69 33.87 39.72
N SER A 239 -21.50 35.16 39.43
CA SER A 239 -21.90 36.30 40.29
C SER A 239 -22.12 37.53 39.42
#